data_AF-A0A7X1PDW1-F1
#
_entry.id   AF-A0A7X1PDW1-F1
#
_cell.length_a   1.000
_cell.length_b   1.000
_cell.length_c   1.000
_cell.angle_alpha   90.00
_cell.angle_beta   90.00
_cell.angle_gamma   90.00
#
_symmetry.space_group_name_H-M   'P 1'
#
loop_
_entity.id
_entity.type
_entity.pdbx_description
1 polymer ?
#
loop_
_entity_poly.entity_id
_entity_poly.type
_entity_poly.pdbx_seq_one_letter_code
_entity_poly.pdbx_strand_id
1 'polypeptide(L)'
;MEAKVLQGVVAIGETRQADGAEVSMLSLERYDDGFILHYRLLTDEPAPRPPVGPPHMPLVPTLLLNVKDDLGNEYRGGPGGWGGSDRQWRGEARLTPPLAEEASRLEVRVEEIQWLSHSPSQRSRVQPGPWVFDVRLR
;
A
#
# COMPACT_ATOMS: atom_id res chain seq x y z
N MET A 1 4.61 -22.52 -14.21
CA MET A 1 4.32 -21.16 -13.73
C MET A 1 5.35 -20.28 -14.40
N GLU A 2 4.94 -19.44 -15.33
CA GLU A 2 5.85 -18.58 -16.08
C GLU A 2 6.34 -17.44 -15.16
N ALA A 3 7.61 -17.04 -15.29
CA ALA A 3 8.17 -15.99 -14.46
C ALA A 3 7.71 -14.63 -14.99
N LYS A 4 7.20 -13.77 -14.10
CA LYS A 4 6.81 -12.39 -14.43
C LYS A 4 8.03 -11.62 -14.95
N VAL A 5 7.87 -10.87 -16.04
CA VAL A 5 8.96 -10.12 -16.65
C VAL A 5 8.97 -8.69 -16.12
N LEU A 6 10.04 -8.30 -15.42
CA LEU A 6 10.24 -6.92 -14.95
C LEU A 6 10.52 -6.01 -16.15
N GLN A 7 9.66 -5.01 -16.35
CA GLN A 7 9.75 -4.04 -17.44
C GLN A 7 10.48 -2.74 -17.02
N GLY A 8 10.52 -2.43 -15.72
CA GLY A 8 11.22 -1.26 -15.22
C GLY A 8 10.84 -0.90 -13.78
N VAL A 9 11.54 0.09 -13.22
CA VAL A 9 11.32 0.59 -11.85
C VAL A 9 11.27 2.11 -11.86
N VAL A 10 10.28 2.68 -11.20
CA VAL A 10 10.13 4.12 -10.95
C VAL A 10 10.43 4.38 -9.48
N ALA A 11 11.41 5.24 -9.19
CA ALA A 11 11.63 5.73 -7.84
C ALA A 11 10.63 6.87 -7.54
N ILE A 12 9.97 6.81 -6.38
CA ILE A 12 8.95 7.80 -5.99
C ILE A 12 9.49 8.67 -4.85
N GLY A 13 9.79 8.07 -3.70
CA GLY A 13 10.37 8.78 -2.55
C GLY A 13 9.46 9.84 -1.92
N GLU A 14 8.14 9.78 -2.16
CA GLU A 14 7.18 10.76 -1.66
C GLU A 14 6.57 10.33 -0.33
N THR A 15 6.23 11.29 0.50
CA THR A 15 5.64 11.06 1.82
C THR A 15 4.44 11.96 2.05
N ARG A 16 3.40 11.42 2.71
CA ARG A 16 2.20 12.14 3.13
C ARG A 16 1.86 11.75 4.57
N GLN A 17 1.27 12.68 5.31
CA GLN A 17 0.82 12.45 6.68
C GLN A 17 -0.67 12.77 6.80
N ALA A 18 -1.41 11.92 7.51
CA ALA A 18 -2.80 12.12 7.90
C ALA A 18 -3.10 11.25 9.14
N ASP A 19 -4.01 11.70 10.00
CA ASP A 19 -4.50 10.98 11.18
C ASP A 19 -3.42 10.29 12.07
N GLY A 20 -2.24 10.90 12.25
CA GLY A 20 -1.15 10.31 13.04
C GLY A 20 -0.41 9.13 12.39
N ALA A 21 -0.56 8.97 11.07
CA ALA A 21 0.27 8.08 10.26
C ALA A 21 0.93 8.80 9.08
N GLU A 22 2.16 8.41 8.84
CA GLU A 22 2.96 8.79 7.68
C GLU A 22 3.03 7.61 6.71
N VAL A 23 2.56 7.84 5.47
CA VAL A 23 2.74 6.89 4.38
C VAL A 23 3.78 7.45 3.42
N SER A 24 4.81 6.66 3.13
CA SER A 24 5.78 6.93 2.08
C SER A 24 5.60 5.96 0.92
N MET A 25 5.46 6.48 -0.30
CA MET A 25 5.56 5.68 -1.52
C MET A 25 7.02 5.66 -1.96
N LEU A 26 7.62 4.47 -2.03
CA LEU A 26 9.06 4.30 -2.20
C LEU A 26 9.42 4.09 -3.67
N SER A 27 8.81 3.09 -4.29
CA SER A 27 9.05 2.71 -5.68
C SER A 27 7.84 2.02 -6.29
N LEU A 28 7.80 2.00 -7.62
CA LEU A 28 6.86 1.22 -8.41
C LEU A 28 7.64 0.31 -9.36
N GLU A 29 7.43 -0.99 -9.26
CA GLU A 29 8.00 -1.99 -10.18
C GLU A 29 6.97 -2.40 -11.22
N ARG A 30 7.31 -2.26 -12.51
CA ARG A 30 6.41 -2.58 -13.64
C ARG A 30 6.67 -3.99 -14.12
N TYR A 31 5.61 -4.75 -14.32
CA TYR A 31 5.65 -6.09 -14.88
C TYR A 31 4.73 -6.19 -16.10
N ASP A 32 4.94 -7.21 -16.90
CA ASP A 32 4.09 -7.57 -18.03
C ASP A 32 2.67 -7.98 -17.63
N ASP A 33 2.44 -8.37 -16.37
CA ASP A 33 1.14 -8.79 -15.85
C ASP A 33 0.53 -7.86 -14.79
N GLY A 34 1.19 -6.75 -14.47
CA GLY A 34 0.76 -5.83 -13.40
C GLY A 34 1.87 -4.88 -12.97
N PHE A 35 1.74 -4.33 -11.77
CA PHE A 35 2.83 -3.59 -11.13
C PHE A 35 2.76 -3.72 -9.60
N ILE A 36 3.89 -3.45 -8.95
CA ILE A 36 4.03 -3.52 -7.50
C ILE A 36 4.38 -2.13 -6.97
N LEU A 37 3.55 -1.62 -6.06
CA LEU A 37 3.82 -0.39 -5.32
C LEU A 37 4.44 -0.75 -3.97
N HIS A 38 5.68 -0.29 -3.73
CA HIS A 38 6.35 -0.42 -2.45
C HIS A 38 6.10 0.80 -1.58
N TYR A 39 5.73 0.57 -0.33
CA TYR A 39 5.44 1.64 0.62
C TYR A 39 6.06 1.40 1.98
N ARG A 40 6.15 2.49 2.75
CA ARG A 40 6.45 2.49 4.18
C ARG A 40 5.30 3.16 4.91
N LEU A 41 4.93 2.62 6.06
CA LEU A 41 4.03 3.24 7.01
C LEU A 41 4.79 3.50 8.32
N LEU A 42 4.73 4.72 8.84
CA LEU A 42 5.10 5.05 10.21
C LEU A 42 3.86 5.54 10.96
N THR A 43 3.78 5.24 12.24
CA THR A 43 2.68 5.66 13.12
C THR A 43 3.23 6.32 14.38
N ASP A 44 2.52 7.34 14.87
CA ASP A 44 2.87 8.00 16.13
C ASP A 44 2.68 7.04 17.32
N GLU A 45 1.55 6.34 17.31
CA GLU A 45 1.20 5.33 18.29
C GLU A 45 1.64 3.93 17.85
N PRO A 46 1.95 3.02 18.80
CA PRO A 46 2.13 1.61 18.49
C PRO A 46 0.91 1.02 17.76
N ALA A 47 1.17 0.03 16.92
CA ALA A 47 0.16 -0.75 16.25
C ALA A 47 -0.90 -1.23 17.26
N PRO A 48 -2.19 -1.03 16.96
CA PRO A 48 -3.26 -1.41 17.86
C PRO A 48 -3.19 -2.90 18.17
N ARG A 49 -3.52 -3.25 19.42
CA ARG A 49 -3.56 -4.64 19.86
C ARG A 49 -4.99 -5.16 19.83
N PRO A 50 -5.18 -6.45 19.52
CA PRO A 50 -6.49 -7.06 19.55
C PRO A 50 -7.10 -6.99 20.96
N PRO A 51 -8.40 -6.65 21.12
CA PRO A 51 -9.03 -6.60 22.44
C PRO A 51 -9.22 -8.00 23.06
N VAL A 52 -9.13 -9.06 22.26
CA VAL A 52 -9.32 -10.47 22.66
C VAL A 52 -8.22 -11.32 22.00
N GLY A 53 -7.66 -12.30 22.69
CA GLY A 53 -6.57 -13.14 22.15
C GLY A 53 -5.19 -12.74 22.68
N PRO A 54 -4.11 -13.30 22.12
CA PRO A 54 -2.78 -13.13 22.68
C PRO A 54 -2.35 -11.65 22.62
N PRO A 55 -2.18 -10.96 23.76
CA PRO A 55 -1.98 -9.50 23.80
C PRO A 55 -0.64 -9.05 23.20
N HIS A 56 0.22 -9.99 22.81
CA HIS A 56 1.55 -9.74 22.27
C HIS A 56 1.59 -9.59 20.75
N MET A 57 0.54 -9.98 20.01
CA MET A 57 0.52 -9.87 18.54
C MET A 57 -0.20 -8.58 18.13
N PRO A 58 0.50 -7.59 17.53
CA PRO A 58 -0.15 -6.39 17.03
C PRO A 58 -1.06 -6.70 15.84
N LEU A 59 -2.06 -5.86 15.61
CA LEU A 59 -2.78 -5.83 14.34
C LEU A 59 -1.84 -5.34 13.23
N VAL A 60 -2.09 -5.79 12.01
CA VAL A 60 -1.22 -5.58 10.86
C VAL A 60 -1.89 -4.63 9.87
N PRO A 61 -1.18 -3.66 9.31
CA PRO A 61 -1.79 -2.66 8.44
C PRO A 61 -2.01 -3.22 7.04
N THR A 62 -3.18 -2.93 6.47
CA THR A 62 -3.50 -3.08 5.04
C THR A 62 -3.95 -1.73 4.52
N LEU A 63 -3.32 -1.25 3.44
CA LEU A 63 -3.73 -0.02 2.78
C LEU A 63 -4.88 -0.30 1.83
N LEU A 64 -6.00 0.40 1.98
CA LEU A 64 -7.06 0.40 0.99
C LEU A 64 -6.70 1.43 -0.09
N LEU A 65 -6.34 0.92 -1.27
CA LEU A 65 -5.86 1.74 -2.38
C LEU A 65 -6.93 1.96 -3.44
N ASN A 66 -6.98 3.18 -3.96
CA ASN A 66 -7.64 3.56 -5.19
C ASN A 66 -6.57 4.16 -6.11
N VAL A 67 -6.32 3.52 -7.26
CA VAL A 67 -5.23 3.88 -8.17
C VAL A 67 -5.76 4.10 -9.57
N LYS A 68 -5.43 5.25 -10.16
CA LYS A 68 -5.84 5.63 -11.51
C LYS A 68 -4.71 6.28 -12.27
N ASP A 69 -4.65 6.10 -13.59
CA ASP A 69 -3.73 6.86 -14.45
C ASP A 69 -4.40 8.09 -15.08
N ASP A 70 -3.59 8.89 -15.77
CA ASP A 70 -4.00 10.06 -16.54
C ASP A 70 -4.82 9.74 -17.80
N LEU A 71 -4.93 8.46 -18.18
CA LEU A 71 -5.79 7.97 -19.26
C LEU A 71 -7.16 7.52 -18.74
N GLY A 72 -7.36 7.51 -17.41
CA GLY A 72 -8.59 7.12 -16.74
C GLY A 72 -8.70 5.62 -16.46
N ASN A 73 -7.65 4.83 -16.67
CA ASN A 73 -7.65 3.42 -16.28
C ASN A 73 -7.62 3.31 -14.77
N GLU A 74 -8.37 2.34 -14.23
CA GLU A 74 -8.37 2.01 -12.81
C GLU A 74 -7.61 0.71 -12.57
N TYR A 75 -6.83 0.69 -11.49
CA TYR A 75 -6.03 -0.46 -11.11
C TYR A 75 -6.51 -0.99 -9.77
N ARG A 76 -6.73 -2.30 -9.72
CA ARG A 76 -7.19 -2.98 -8.51
C ARG A 76 -6.09 -3.89 -8.02
N GLY A 77 -5.96 -3.98 -6.70
CA GLY A 77 -4.91 -4.75 -6.08
C GLY A 77 -5.21 -5.10 -4.66
N GLY A 78 -4.45 -6.07 -4.17
CA GLY A 78 -4.45 -6.48 -2.78
C GLY A 78 -3.06 -6.33 -2.16
N PRO A 79 -2.97 -6.49 -0.83
CA PRO A 79 -1.68 -6.57 -0.16
C PRO A 79 -0.88 -7.74 -0.75
N GLY A 80 0.38 -7.51 -1.12
CA GLY A 80 1.30 -8.57 -1.50
C GLY A 80 1.96 -9.18 -0.28
N GLY A 81 2.74 -8.38 0.42
CA GLY A 81 3.42 -8.74 1.66
C GLY A 81 3.76 -7.51 2.48
N TRP A 82 4.00 -7.72 3.77
CA TRP A 82 4.45 -6.67 4.67
C TRP A 82 5.38 -7.26 5.74
N GLY A 83 6.19 -6.40 6.33
CA GLY A 83 7.07 -6.71 7.46
C GLY A 83 7.40 -5.44 8.21
N GLY A 84 7.62 -5.54 9.52
CA GLY A 84 7.77 -4.35 10.34
C GLY A 84 7.92 -4.61 11.82
N SER A 85 7.69 -3.55 12.57
CA SER A 85 7.67 -3.45 14.01
C SER A 85 6.45 -2.63 14.45
N ASP A 86 6.23 -2.50 15.75
CA ASP A 86 5.07 -1.81 16.33
C ASP A 86 4.79 -0.41 15.77
N ARG A 87 5.79 0.34 15.27
CA ARG A 87 5.59 1.72 14.75
C ARG A 87 6.03 1.91 13.31
N GLN A 88 6.54 0.86 12.66
CA GLN A 88 7.10 0.97 11.33
C GLN A 88 6.81 -0.28 10.53
N TRP A 89 6.23 -0.11 9.36
CA TRP A 89 5.91 -1.18 8.44
C TRP A 89 6.44 -0.86 7.06
N ARG A 90 6.90 -1.90 6.36
CA ARG A 90 7.20 -1.87 4.92
C ARG A 90 6.29 -2.88 4.27
N GLY A 91 5.66 -2.50 3.17
CA GLY A 91 4.76 -3.39 2.46
C GLY A 91 4.78 -3.14 0.97
N GLU A 92 4.07 -4.02 0.28
CA GLU A 92 3.84 -3.94 -1.14
C GLU A 92 2.36 -4.15 -1.46
N ALA A 93 1.88 -3.46 -2.48
CA ALA A 93 0.58 -3.71 -3.09
C ALA A 93 0.79 -4.17 -4.53
N ARG A 94 0.10 -5.24 -4.92
CA ARG A 94 0.17 -5.82 -6.26
C ARG A 94 -1.08 -5.43 -7.02
N LEU A 95 -0.92 -4.69 -8.10
CA LEU A 95 -2.02 -4.12 -8.87
C LEU A 95 -2.07 -4.70 -10.28
N THR A 96 -3.29 -4.88 -10.77
CA THR A 96 -3.60 -5.31 -12.14
C THR A 96 -4.72 -4.45 -12.72
N PRO A 97 -4.82 -4.30 -14.06
CA PRO A 97 -3.96 -4.85 -15.11
C PRO A 97 -2.53 -4.22 -15.14
N PRO A 98 -1.63 -4.66 -16.05
CA PRO A 98 -0.39 -3.94 -16.34
C PRO A 98 -0.63 -2.46 -16.57
N LEU A 99 0.35 -1.65 -16.19
CA LEU A 99 0.29 -0.21 -16.37
C LEU A 99 0.29 0.14 -17.86
N ALA A 100 -0.67 0.97 -18.28
CA ALA A 100 -0.79 1.40 -19.68
C ALA A 100 0.52 2.04 -20.17
N GLU A 101 1.00 1.63 -21.34
CA GLU A 101 2.31 2.07 -21.84
C GLU A 101 2.37 3.58 -22.04
N GLU A 102 1.26 4.19 -22.46
CA GLU A 102 1.13 5.62 -22.72
C GLU A 102 0.85 6.45 -21.46
N ALA A 103 0.57 5.84 -20.31
CA ALA A 103 0.34 6.57 -19.07
C ALA A 103 1.62 7.31 -18.64
N SER A 104 1.45 8.57 -18.24
CA SER A 104 2.54 9.43 -17.79
C SER A 104 2.50 9.68 -16.28
N ARG A 105 1.34 9.46 -15.65
CA ARG A 105 1.09 9.78 -14.25
C ARG A 105 0.11 8.78 -13.64
N LEU A 106 0.31 8.46 -12.36
CA LEU A 106 -0.65 7.78 -11.51
C LEU A 106 -1.07 8.66 -10.35
N GLU A 107 -2.38 8.74 -10.10
CA GLU A 107 -2.91 9.11 -8.80
C GLU A 107 -3.02 7.84 -7.95
N VAL A 108 -2.27 7.80 -6.84
CA VAL A 108 -2.40 6.74 -5.83
C VAL A 108 -3.04 7.35 -4.60
N ARG A 109 -4.25 6.91 -4.27
CA ARG A 109 -4.96 7.31 -3.07
C ARG A 109 -5.04 6.14 -2.09
N VAL A 110 -4.48 6.34 -0.90
CA VAL A 110 -4.75 5.49 0.26
C VAL A 110 -5.98 6.09 0.94
N GLU A 111 -7.13 5.43 0.81
CA GLU A 111 -8.40 5.90 1.39
C GLU A 111 -8.41 5.69 2.90
N GLU A 112 -7.87 4.55 3.36
CA GLU A 112 -7.77 4.19 4.77
C GLU A 112 -6.69 3.14 5.00
N ILE A 113 -6.23 3.07 6.26
CA ILE A 113 -5.42 1.96 6.77
C ILE A 113 -6.35 1.07 7.60
N GLN A 114 -6.47 -0.18 7.19
CA GLN A 114 -7.18 -1.22 7.93
C GLN A 114 -6.18 -2.01 8.77
N TRP A 115 -6.32 -1.95 10.09
CA TRP A 115 -5.54 -2.74 11.02
C TRP A 115 -6.24 -4.07 11.24
N LEU A 116 -5.69 -5.14 10.67
CA LEU A 116 -6.29 -6.47 10.64
C LEU A 116 -5.64 -7.40 11.67
N SER A 117 -6.41 -8.33 12.21
CA SER A 117 -5.87 -9.41 13.05
C SER A 117 -5.32 -10.53 12.16
N HIS A 118 -4.32 -11.25 12.66
CA HIS A 118 -3.91 -12.52 12.07
C HIS A 118 -5.02 -13.58 12.13
N SER A 119 -6.01 -13.40 13.02
CA SER A 119 -7.16 -14.29 13.17
C SER A 119 -8.39 -13.71 12.47
N PRO A 120 -9.10 -14.48 11.62
CA PRO A 120 -10.25 -13.98 10.86
C PRO A 120 -11.46 -13.57 11.71
N SER A 121 -11.50 -13.93 12.99
CA SER A 121 -12.64 -13.69 13.89
C SER A 121 -12.67 -12.31 14.55
N GLN A 122 -11.75 -11.40 14.20
CA GLN A 122 -11.55 -10.17 14.96
C GLN A 122 -11.71 -8.89 14.14
N ARG A 123 -12.32 -7.88 14.78
CA ARG A 123 -12.65 -6.59 14.16
C ARG A 123 -11.40 -5.82 13.77
N SER A 124 -11.46 -5.21 12.59
CA SER A 124 -10.48 -4.24 12.15
C SER A 124 -10.63 -2.91 12.89
N ARG A 125 -9.51 -2.22 13.11
CA ARG A 125 -9.53 -0.77 13.39
C ARG A 125 -9.23 -0.05 12.09
N VAL A 126 -9.98 1.01 11.81
CA VAL A 126 -9.77 1.84 10.61
C VAL A 126 -9.11 3.14 11.03
N GLN A 127 -8.12 3.55 10.25
CA GLN A 127 -7.49 4.87 10.33
C GLN A 127 -7.75 5.59 9.01
N PRO A 128 -8.65 6.60 8.97
CA PRO A 128 -9.05 7.25 7.73
C PRO A 128 -7.91 8.10 7.14
N GLY A 129 -7.84 8.10 5.81
CA GLY A 129 -7.02 9.04 5.04
C GLY A 129 -7.80 10.31 4.65
N PRO A 130 -7.56 10.88 3.45
CA PRO A 130 -6.77 10.31 2.35
C PRO A 130 -5.29 10.68 2.41
N TRP A 131 -4.42 9.73 2.04
CA TRP A 131 -3.06 10.03 1.57
C TRP A 131 -3.05 9.97 0.05
N VAL A 132 -2.83 11.11 -0.60
CA VAL A 132 -2.84 11.22 -2.08
C VAL A 132 -1.44 11.49 -2.60
N PHE A 133 -1.00 10.64 -3.53
CA PHE A 133 0.29 10.71 -4.17
C PHE A 133 0.15 10.90 -5.67
N ASP A 134 1.09 11.66 -6.22
CA ASP A 134 1.16 11.99 -7.63
C ASP A 134 2.41 11.37 -8.25
N VAL A 135 2.30 10.16 -8.78
CA VAL A 135 3.47 9.41 -9.21
C VAL A 135 3.72 9.68 -10.69
N ARG A 136 4.84 10.33 -11.00
CA ARG A 136 5.32 10.46 -12.38
C ARG A 136 5.98 9.16 -12.83
N LEU A 137 5.62 8.70 -14.03
CA LEU A 137 6.12 7.44 -14.59
C LEU A 137 7.32 7.64 -15.54
N ARG A 138 7.61 8.89 -15.91
CA ARG A 138 8.68 9.31 -16.83
C ARG A 138 9.26 10.66 -16.40
#